data_AF-A0A290WY62-F1
#
_entry.id   AF-A0A290WY62-F1
#
_cell.length_a   1.000
_cell.length_b   1.000
_cell.length_c   1.000
_cell.angle_alpha   90.00
_cell.angle_beta   90.00
_cell.angle_gamma   90.00
#
_symmetry.space_group_name_H-M   'P 1'
#
loop_
_entity.id
_entity.type
_entity.pdbx_description
1 polymer ?
#
loop_
_entity_poly.entity_id
_entity_poly.type
_entity_poly.pdbx_seq_one_letter_code
_entity_poly.pdbx_strand_id
1 'polypeptide(L)'
;MRTCWNWNWHGKPAMLERAKDAAMAALEAWRRAGSARHMRHSAPHVTRAGLAAGLARLGIAQGDTLFIHSSLKSLGYVEGGAQAVIGALQDAVGPQGTLLLPTYYLPGGTVRATCEMKDYVFDPRRHGTHMGRLPEAFLASAGVRRSIHPTHSVSAWGRHAADLTEAHHRAPSIFGMGSPWQRLIGCEQAKVLGLGISMGPVTFYHALEDAMGDAFPVPVWENATKLLACLDHAGRHWEVPVRPFDPAVAQRRIDHPGRGDLRDYFAREFDAAGLRVNGQVGDAASWAIPAQAFFEHLRRLASEHVTIYASAAQLAARPIGRT
;
A
#
# COMPACT_ATOMS: atom_id res chain seq x y z
N MET A 1 -42.04 15.79 -53.86
CA MET A 1 -41.27 16.41 -52.75
C MET A 1 -40.39 15.31 -52.14
N ARG A 2 -39.13 15.20 -52.60
CA ARG A 2 -37.88 15.56 -51.90
C ARG A 2 -37.69 14.89 -50.52
N THR A 3 -36.68 14.02 -50.50
CA THR A 3 -35.94 13.39 -49.40
C THR A 3 -35.43 14.37 -48.33
N CYS A 4 -35.27 13.92 -47.07
CA CYS A 4 -33.95 13.88 -46.39
C CYS A 4 -34.01 13.29 -44.96
N TRP A 5 -33.30 12.18 -44.83
CA TRP A 5 -32.56 11.61 -43.71
C TRP A 5 -32.32 12.50 -42.47
N ASN A 6 -32.71 12.00 -41.30
CA ASN A 6 -32.26 12.48 -40.00
C ASN A 6 -31.12 11.57 -39.52
N TRP A 7 -29.87 12.03 -39.63
CA TRP A 7 -28.70 11.33 -39.12
C TRP A 7 -28.58 11.58 -37.63
N ASN A 8 -28.89 10.59 -36.79
CA ASN A 8 -28.57 10.65 -35.37
C ASN A 8 -27.21 9.95 -35.12
N TRP A 9 -26.24 10.74 -34.68
CA TRP A 9 -24.84 10.36 -34.55
C TRP A 9 -24.63 9.58 -33.24
N HIS A 10 -24.65 8.25 -33.31
CA HIS A 10 -24.27 7.38 -32.19
C HIS A 10 -23.15 6.44 -32.62
N GLY A 11 -21.93 6.77 -32.21
CA GLY A 11 -20.75 5.93 -32.44
C GLY A 11 -19.44 6.70 -32.38
N LYS A 12 -19.06 7.25 -31.21
CA LYS A 12 -17.64 7.49 -30.94
C LYS A 12 -17.06 6.16 -30.46
N PRO A 13 -16.20 5.48 -31.24
CA PRO A 13 -15.93 4.07 -31.07
C PRO A 13 -14.79 3.86 -30.07
N ALA A 14 -14.84 2.75 -29.32
CA ALA A 14 -13.83 2.29 -28.36
C ALA A 14 -12.35 2.35 -28.86
N MET A 15 -12.15 2.47 -30.17
CA MET A 15 -10.85 2.70 -30.81
C MET A 15 -10.21 4.05 -30.42
N LEU A 16 -11.01 5.11 -30.22
CA LEU A 16 -10.50 6.43 -29.82
C LEU A 16 -10.00 6.44 -28.38
N GLU A 17 -10.66 5.71 -27.49
CA GLU A 17 -10.22 5.55 -26.09
C GLU A 17 -8.99 4.63 -25.99
N ARG A 18 -8.94 3.52 -26.74
CA ARG A 18 -7.71 2.70 -26.81
C ARG A 18 -6.51 3.48 -27.35
N ALA A 19 -6.72 4.38 -28.31
CA ALA A 19 -5.66 5.23 -28.84
C ALA A 19 -5.19 6.28 -27.82
N LYS A 20 -6.11 6.84 -27.01
CA LYS A 20 -5.76 7.72 -25.89
C LYS A 20 -5.00 6.97 -24.79
N ASP A 21 -5.42 5.77 -24.42
CA ASP A 21 -4.74 4.95 -23.42
C ASP A 21 -3.33 4.59 -23.85
N ALA A 22 -3.15 4.20 -25.12
CA ALA A 22 -1.84 3.92 -25.70
C ALA A 22 -0.94 5.18 -25.74
N ALA A 23 -1.51 6.34 -26.09
CA ALA A 23 -0.79 7.61 -26.11
C ALA A 23 -0.39 8.06 -24.69
N MET A 24 -1.25 7.88 -23.70
CA MET A 24 -0.96 8.15 -22.29
C MET A 24 0.13 7.21 -21.77
N ALA A 25 0.05 5.91 -22.06
CA ALA A 25 1.08 4.94 -21.70
C ALA A 25 2.45 5.26 -22.34
N ALA A 26 2.45 5.71 -23.60
CA ALA A 26 3.65 6.14 -24.31
C ALA A 26 4.23 7.45 -23.73
N LEU A 27 3.38 8.43 -23.41
CA LEU A 27 3.79 9.69 -22.77
C LEU A 27 4.38 9.45 -21.37
N GLU A 28 3.76 8.55 -20.60
CA GLU A 28 4.30 8.10 -19.32
C GLU A 28 5.62 7.34 -19.50
N ALA A 29 5.74 6.47 -20.50
CA ALA A 29 7.00 5.80 -20.84
C ALA A 29 8.12 6.80 -21.18
N TRP A 30 7.79 7.85 -21.94
CA TRP A 30 8.74 8.90 -22.32
C TRP A 30 9.13 9.79 -21.13
N ARG A 31 8.17 10.24 -20.31
CA ARG A 31 8.45 10.97 -19.05
C ARG A 31 9.31 10.14 -18.09
N ARG A 32 9.06 8.82 -18.02
CA ARG A 32 9.86 7.86 -17.24
C ARG A 32 11.30 7.76 -17.78
N ALA A 33 11.47 7.68 -19.10
CA ALA A 33 12.79 7.62 -19.73
C ALA A 33 13.58 8.94 -19.52
N GLY A 34 12.92 10.09 -19.65
CA GLY A 34 13.53 11.40 -19.42
C GLY A 34 13.98 11.61 -17.97
N SER A 35 13.11 11.30 -17.00
CA SER A 35 13.45 11.40 -15.57
C SER A 35 14.59 10.44 -15.18
N ALA A 36 14.59 9.21 -15.71
CA ALA A 36 15.65 8.23 -15.45
C ALA A 36 16.99 8.65 -16.04
N ARG A 37 17.00 9.30 -17.22
CA ARG A 37 18.23 9.77 -17.87
C ARG A 37 18.87 10.95 -17.15
N HIS A 38 18.06 11.86 -16.62
CA HIS A 38 18.56 13.00 -15.83
C HIS A 38 19.15 12.55 -14.48
N MET A 39 18.51 11.61 -13.78
CA MET A 39 19.04 11.07 -12.52
C MET A 39 20.38 10.32 -12.68
N ARG A 40 20.60 9.66 -13.82
CA ARG A 40 21.81 8.86 -14.11
C ARG A 40 23.12 9.66 -14.16
N HIS A 41 23.06 10.96 -14.44
CA HIS A 41 24.25 11.75 -14.76
C HIS A 41 24.64 12.77 -13.67
N SER A 42 23.88 12.88 -12.57
CA SER A 42 24.03 14.01 -11.64
C SER A 42 23.80 13.71 -10.16
N ALA A 43 23.30 12.53 -9.78
CA ALA A 43 23.01 12.18 -8.39
C ALA A 43 24.08 11.22 -7.81
N PRO A 44 24.40 11.30 -6.50
CA PRO A 44 25.14 10.26 -5.81
C PRO A 44 24.47 8.89 -6.05
N HIS A 45 25.29 7.88 -6.31
CA HIS A 45 24.78 6.54 -6.59
C HIS A 45 24.39 5.82 -5.28
N VAL A 46 23.16 5.32 -5.21
CA VAL A 46 22.70 4.50 -4.10
C VAL A 46 22.98 3.03 -4.40
N THR A 47 23.91 2.45 -3.65
CA THR A 47 24.37 1.06 -3.81
C THR A 47 23.59 0.10 -2.90
N ARG A 48 23.59 -1.20 -3.23
CA ARG A 48 23.00 -2.25 -2.36
C ARG A 48 23.60 -2.25 -0.95
N ALA A 49 24.90 -2.02 -0.81
CA ALA A 49 25.58 -1.91 0.48
C ALA A 49 25.11 -0.68 1.28
N GLY A 50 24.92 0.47 0.61
CA GLY A 50 24.37 1.67 1.24
C GLY A 50 22.92 1.48 1.72
N LEU A 51 22.10 0.79 0.92
CA LEU A 51 20.74 0.39 1.31
C LEU A 51 20.76 -0.52 2.55
N ALA A 52 21.60 -1.56 2.55
CA ALA A 52 21.72 -2.49 3.68
C ALA A 52 22.16 -1.77 4.97
N ALA A 53 23.14 -0.87 4.88
CA ALA A 53 23.56 -0.06 6.03
C ALA A 53 22.45 0.86 6.54
N GLY A 54 21.64 1.44 5.65
CA GLY A 54 20.46 2.22 6.02
C GLY A 54 19.40 1.39 6.73
N LEU A 55 19.10 0.20 6.21
CA LEU A 55 18.15 -0.74 6.82
C LEU A 55 18.62 -1.19 8.21
N ALA A 56 19.91 -1.50 8.38
CA ALA A 56 20.48 -1.85 9.68
C ALA A 56 20.34 -0.71 10.71
N ARG A 57 20.55 0.56 10.30
CA ARG A 57 20.33 1.73 11.17
C ARG A 57 18.87 1.93 11.57
N LEU A 58 17.92 1.44 10.77
CA LEU A 58 16.49 1.39 11.14
C LEU A 58 16.16 0.24 12.10
N GLY A 59 17.15 -0.53 12.54
CA GLY A 59 16.95 -1.69 13.40
C GLY A 59 16.34 -2.88 12.67
N ILE A 60 16.44 -2.93 11.34
CA ILE A 60 16.05 -4.12 10.56
C ILE A 60 17.11 -5.21 10.78
N ALA A 61 16.66 -6.40 11.16
CA ALA A 61 17.50 -7.50 11.58
C ALA A 61 17.09 -8.82 10.93
N GLN A 62 18.00 -9.79 11.02
CA GLN A 62 17.77 -11.16 10.58
C GLN A 62 16.56 -11.76 11.30
N GLY A 63 15.66 -12.41 10.56
CA GLY A 63 14.43 -13.00 11.08
C GLY A 63 13.22 -12.05 11.14
N ASP A 64 13.40 -10.76 10.87
CA ASP A 64 12.27 -9.81 10.85
C ASP A 64 11.21 -10.17 9.79
N THR A 65 9.95 -9.87 10.12
CA THR A 65 8.85 -9.85 9.14
C THR A 65 8.49 -8.40 8.82
N LEU A 66 8.73 -7.96 7.59
CA LEU A 66 8.56 -6.55 7.21
C LEU A 66 7.35 -6.34 6.33
N PHE A 67 6.46 -5.45 6.75
CA PHE A 67 5.39 -4.93 5.89
C PHE A 67 5.77 -3.56 5.33
N ILE A 68 6.00 -3.52 4.03
CA ILE A 68 6.78 -2.45 3.39
C ILE A 68 5.88 -1.62 2.49
N HIS A 69 5.86 -0.31 2.75
CA HIS A 69 5.38 0.70 1.80
C HIS A 69 6.56 1.54 1.36
N SER A 70 6.63 1.89 0.07
CA SER A 70 7.86 2.47 -0.47
C SER A 70 7.63 3.50 -1.56
N SER A 71 8.61 4.39 -1.73
CA SER A 71 8.77 5.23 -2.91
C SER A 71 10.17 5.05 -3.49
N LEU A 72 10.28 4.22 -4.54
CA LEU A 72 11.56 3.97 -5.21
C LEU A 72 12.19 5.27 -5.73
N LYS A 73 11.38 6.22 -6.21
CA LYS A 73 11.85 7.52 -6.69
C LYS A 73 12.51 8.33 -5.56
N SER A 74 11.99 8.25 -4.34
CA SER A 74 12.52 9.00 -3.20
C SER A 74 13.91 8.50 -2.79
N LEU A 75 14.24 7.24 -3.07
CA LEU A 75 15.52 6.64 -2.68
C LEU A 75 16.73 7.18 -3.46
N GLY A 76 16.53 8.03 -4.46
CA GLY A 76 17.62 8.50 -5.34
C GLY A 76 17.91 7.53 -6.49
N TYR A 77 19.10 7.64 -7.07
CA TYR A 77 19.51 6.77 -8.17
C TYR A 77 20.05 5.44 -7.62
N VAL A 78 19.18 4.43 -7.52
CA VAL A 78 19.59 3.09 -7.07
C VAL A 78 20.24 2.29 -8.20
N GLU A 79 21.49 1.89 -8.00
CA GLU A 79 22.20 0.97 -8.89
C GLU A 79 21.52 -0.40 -8.89
N GLY A 80 21.12 -0.90 -10.07
CA GLY A 80 20.30 -2.12 -10.18
C GLY A 80 18.81 -1.91 -9.88
N GLY A 81 18.38 -0.68 -9.59
CA GLY A 81 16.98 -0.29 -9.46
C GLY A 81 16.21 -1.08 -8.40
N ALA A 82 14.94 -1.38 -8.67
CA ALA A 82 14.05 -2.05 -7.72
C ALA A 82 14.56 -3.43 -7.27
N GLN A 83 15.22 -4.19 -8.16
CA GLN A 83 15.76 -5.51 -7.81
C GLN A 83 16.90 -5.41 -6.80
N ALA A 84 17.73 -4.37 -6.87
CA ALA A 84 18.76 -4.13 -5.85
C ALA A 84 18.16 -3.78 -4.47
N VAL A 85 17.05 -3.02 -4.46
CA VAL A 85 16.31 -2.74 -3.21
C VAL A 85 15.72 -4.02 -2.62
N ILE A 86 15.08 -4.85 -3.45
CA ILE A 86 14.53 -6.16 -3.02
C ILE A 86 15.64 -7.04 -2.46
N GLY A 87 16.78 -7.14 -3.16
CA GLY A 87 17.94 -7.89 -2.69
C GLY A 87 18.49 -7.38 -1.36
N ALA A 88 18.60 -6.06 -1.17
CA ALA A 88 19.03 -5.48 0.10
C ALA A 88 18.06 -5.79 1.25
N LEU A 89 16.75 -5.76 0.99
CA LEU A 89 15.73 -6.13 1.97
C LEU A 89 15.80 -7.62 2.33
N GLN A 90 15.97 -8.49 1.32
CA GLN A 90 16.14 -9.92 1.51
C GLN A 90 17.40 -10.24 2.31
N ASP A 91 18.52 -9.57 2.03
CA ASP A 91 19.75 -9.74 2.80
C ASP A 91 19.57 -9.29 4.26
N ALA A 92 18.89 -8.16 4.48
CA ALA A 92 18.71 -7.58 5.81
C ALA A 92 17.92 -8.49 6.75
N VAL A 93 16.85 -9.11 6.26
CA VAL A 93 16.03 -10.05 7.03
C VAL A 93 16.54 -11.50 6.94
N GLY A 94 17.33 -11.79 5.91
CA GLY A 94 17.91 -13.09 5.57
C GLY A 94 16.93 -14.28 5.52
N PRO A 95 17.46 -15.52 5.62
CA PRO A 95 16.71 -16.72 5.23
C PRO A 95 15.54 -17.06 6.18
N GLN A 96 15.58 -16.57 7.42
CA GLN A 96 14.49 -16.75 8.39
C GLN A 96 13.49 -15.59 8.41
N GLY A 97 13.79 -14.52 7.66
CA GLY A 97 12.95 -13.35 7.57
C GLY A 97 11.83 -13.48 6.55
N THR A 98 10.98 -12.46 6.51
CA THR A 98 9.86 -12.36 5.58
C THR A 98 9.66 -10.93 5.10
N LEU A 99 9.39 -10.75 3.81
CA LEU A 99 9.01 -9.47 3.22
C LEU A 99 7.55 -9.53 2.77
N LEU A 100 6.80 -8.49 3.04
CA LEU A 100 5.37 -8.36 2.74
C LEU A 100 5.11 -6.98 2.10
N LEU A 101 4.56 -6.94 0.90
CA LEU A 101 4.27 -5.70 0.17
C LEU A 101 2.82 -5.68 -0.32
N PRO A 102 2.10 -4.55 -0.23
CA PRO A 102 0.82 -4.40 -0.90
C PRO A 102 1.03 -4.46 -2.41
N THR A 103 0.27 -5.33 -3.09
CA THR A 103 0.31 -5.51 -4.56
C THR A 103 -1.08 -5.32 -5.16
N TYR A 104 -1.77 -4.26 -4.75
CA TYR A 104 -3.17 -4.02 -5.13
C TYR A 104 -3.33 -3.84 -6.65
N TYR A 105 -4.42 -4.39 -7.17
CA TYR A 105 -4.84 -4.18 -8.56
C TYR A 105 -6.20 -3.49 -8.57
N LEU A 106 -6.17 -2.17 -8.75
CA LEU A 106 -7.34 -1.28 -8.70
C LEU A 106 -7.54 -0.61 -10.06
N PRO A 107 -8.09 -1.29 -11.07
CA PRO A 107 -8.23 -0.74 -12.42
C PRO A 107 -9.17 0.48 -12.49
N GLY A 108 -10.07 0.65 -11.52
CA GLY A 108 -10.85 1.88 -11.37
C GLY A 108 -10.12 3.02 -10.64
N GLY A 109 -8.85 2.84 -10.27
CA GLY A 109 -8.05 3.80 -9.49
C GLY A 109 -8.39 3.85 -8.00
N THR A 110 -9.61 3.49 -7.61
CA THR A 110 -10.05 3.39 -6.21
C THR A 110 -10.78 2.07 -5.96
N VAL A 111 -10.92 1.69 -4.69
CA VAL A 111 -11.72 0.52 -4.27
C VAL A 111 -13.16 0.67 -4.76
N ARG A 112 -13.77 1.84 -4.53
CA ARG A 112 -15.15 2.13 -4.93
C ARG A 112 -15.34 2.02 -6.45
N ALA A 113 -14.53 2.71 -7.23
CA ALA A 113 -14.63 2.67 -8.68
C ALA A 113 -14.38 1.25 -9.23
N THR A 114 -13.47 0.49 -8.62
CA THR A 114 -13.26 -0.93 -8.97
C THR A 114 -14.50 -1.78 -8.67
N CYS A 115 -15.21 -1.50 -7.57
CA CYS A 115 -16.48 -2.16 -7.24
C CYS A 115 -17.63 -1.84 -8.22
N GLU A 116 -17.53 -0.73 -8.96
CA GLU A 116 -18.54 -0.30 -9.95
C GLU A 116 -18.24 -0.87 -11.36
N MET A 117 -17.09 -1.50 -11.56
CA MET A 117 -16.72 -2.10 -12.85
C MET A 117 -17.50 -3.38 -13.13
N LYS A 118 -18.21 -3.40 -14.26
CA LYS A 118 -18.87 -4.61 -14.77
C LYS A 118 -17.81 -5.65 -15.17
N ASP A 119 -18.10 -6.92 -14.87
CA ASP A 119 -17.29 -8.08 -15.25
C ASP A 119 -15.85 -8.08 -14.69
N TYR A 120 -15.58 -7.29 -13.65
CA TYR A 120 -14.28 -7.31 -13.00
C TYR A 120 -14.08 -8.62 -12.23
N VAL A 121 -13.05 -9.37 -12.65
CA VAL A 121 -12.57 -10.57 -11.95
C VAL A 121 -11.08 -10.43 -11.74
N PHE A 122 -10.63 -10.42 -10.47
CA PHE A 122 -9.21 -10.37 -10.17
C PHE A 122 -8.54 -11.73 -10.41
N ASP A 123 -7.58 -11.81 -11.35
CA ASP A 123 -6.72 -12.98 -11.54
C ASP A 123 -5.28 -12.68 -11.07
N PRO A 124 -4.80 -13.30 -9.97
CA PRO A 124 -3.46 -13.04 -9.41
C PRO A 124 -2.33 -13.50 -10.32
N ARG A 125 -2.60 -14.35 -11.32
CA ARG A 125 -1.62 -14.89 -12.28
C ARG A 125 -1.39 -13.94 -13.47
N ARG A 126 -2.32 -13.01 -13.70
CA ARG A 126 -2.33 -12.13 -14.87
C ARG A 126 -2.17 -10.67 -14.50
N HIS A 127 -2.82 -10.23 -13.44
CA HIS A 127 -2.86 -8.81 -13.07
C HIS A 127 -1.60 -8.41 -12.31
N GLY A 128 -1.00 -7.29 -12.71
CA GLY A 128 0.12 -6.66 -11.99
C GLY A 128 -0.33 -5.92 -10.73
N THR A 129 0.33 -4.79 -10.43
CA THR A 129 -0.07 -3.92 -9.33
C THR A 129 -0.02 -2.43 -9.67
N HIS A 130 -0.88 -1.64 -9.01
CA HIS A 130 -0.87 -0.17 -9.05
C HIS A 130 -0.10 0.47 -7.89
N MET A 131 0.63 -0.32 -7.08
CA MET A 131 1.32 0.16 -5.87
C MET A 131 2.75 0.68 -6.15
N GLY A 132 3.15 0.81 -7.41
CA GLY A 132 4.41 1.39 -7.83
C GLY A 132 5.49 0.35 -8.18
N ARG A 133 6.70 0.85 -8.50
CA ARG A 133 7.75 0.03 -9.15
C ARG A 133 8.38 -1.03 -8.26
N LEU A 134 8.47 -0.80 -6.95
CA LEU A 134 9.04 -1.79 -6.03
C LEU A 134 8.07 -2.96 -5.82
N PRO A 135 6.77 -2.76 -5.50
CA PRO A 135 5.80 -3.85 -5.49
C PRO A 135 5.68 -4.61 -6.82
N GLU A 136 5.73 -3.92 -7.96
CA GLU A 136 5.69 -4.55 -9.29
C GLU A 136 6.92 -5.46 -9.51
N ALA A 137 8.11 -4.96 -9.22
CA ALA A 137 9.35 -5.75 -9.30
C ALA A 137 9.35 -6.94 -8.33
N PHE A 138 8.82 -6.74 -7.12
CA PHE A 138 8.70 -7.79 -6.10
C PHE A 138 7.72 -8.87 -6.51
N LEU A 139 6.57 -8.51 -7.08
CA LEU A 139 5.60 -9.47 -7.59
C LEU A 139 6.19 -10.37 -8.69
N ALA A 140 7.12 -9.86 -9.49
CA ALA A 140 7.82 -10.61 -10.53
C ALA A 140 9.03 -11.44 -10.02
N SER A 141 9.41 -11.31 -8.74
CA SER A 141 10.55 -12.03 -8.17
C SER A 141 10.22 -13.50 -7.86
N ALA A 142 11.23 -14.36 -7.96
CA ALA A 142 11.09 -15.78 -7.65
C ALA A 142 10.75 -16.02 -6.16
N GLY A 143 9.95 -17.07 -5.90
CA GLY A 143 9.58 -17.49 -4.54
C GLY A 143 8.54 -16.60 -3.85
N VAL A 144 7.97 -15.63 -4.55
CA VAL A 144 6.92 -14.75 -4.02
C VAL A 144 5.56 -15.44 -4.11
N ARG A 145 4.78 -15.35 -3.02
CA ARG A 145 3.38 -15.77 -2.95
C ARG A 145 2.49 -14.53 -2.91
N ARG A 146 1.29 -14.63 -3.47
CA ARG A 146 0.32 -13.52 -3.48
C ARG A 146 -1.04 -13.99 -3.01
N SER A 147 -1.62 -13.23 -2.07
CA SER A 147 -2.99 -13.41 -1.62
C SER A 147 -3.97 -12.99 -2.73
N ILE A 148 -5.19 -13.52 -2.73
CA ILE A 148 -6.09 -13.36 -3.88
C ILE A 148 -7.24 -12.37 -3.68
N HIS A 149 -7.22 -11.55 -2.61
CA HIS A 149 -8.27 -10.56 -2.39
C HIS A 149 -8.33 -9.57 -3.57
N PRO A 150 -9.52 -9.32 -4.17
CA PRO A 150 -9.64 -8.62 -5.44
C PRO A 150 -9.03 -7.21 -5.44
N THR A 151 -9.27 -6.44 -4.39
CA THR A 151 -8.78 -5.04 -4.32
C THR A 151 -7.49 -4.85 -3.51
N HIS A 152 -7.22 -5.72 -2.53
CA HIS A 152 -6.18 -5.54 -1.52
C HIS A 152 -5.20 -6.71 -1.46
N SER A 153 -4.87 -7.32 -2.59
CA SER A 153 -3.89 -8.40 -2.62
C SER A 153 -2.52 -7.95 -2.08
N VAL A 154 -1.92 -8.81 -1.25
CA VAL A 154 -0.58 -8.64 -0.68
C VAL A 154 0.32 -9.75 -1.22
N SER A 155 1.56 -9.40 -1.53
CA SER A 155 2.60 -10.35 -1.92
C SER A 155 3.61 -10.54 -0.79
N ALA A 156 4.10 -11.76 -0.61
CA ALA A 156 5.03 -12.14 0.43
C ALA A 156 6.18 -13.00 -0.10
N TRP A 157 7.35 -12.88 0.51
CA TRP A 157 8.52 -13.72 0.28
C TRP A 157 9.13 -14.12 1.62
N GLY A 158 9.69 -15.32 1.73
CA GLY A 158 10.40 -15.79 2.91
C GLY A 158 9.56 -16.71 3.80
N ARG A 159 9.99 -16.88 5.05
CA ARG A 159 9.54 -17.92 5.99
C ARG A 159 8.02 -17.98 6.14
N HIS A 160 7.36 -16.84 6.30
CA HIS A 160 5.91 -16.75 6.58
C HIS A 160 5.08 -16.45 5.33
N ALA A 161 5.66 -16.52 4.12
CA ALA A 161 4.98 -16.08 2.91
C ALA A 161 3.69 -16.87 2.62
N ALA A 162 3.68 -18.18 2.90
CA ALA A 162 2.50 -19.01 2.72
C ALA A 162 1.38 -18.57 3.66
N ASP A 163 1.65 -18.59 4.96
CA ASP A 163 0.68 -18.29 6.01
C ASP A 163 0.13 -16.86 5.91
N LEU A 164 0.98 -15.87 5.68
CA LEU A 164 0.55 -14.46 5.59
C LEU A 164 -0.35 -14.20 4.38
N THR A 165 -0.23 -14.97 3.29
CA THR A 165 -1.02 -14.74 2.07
C THR A 165 -2.21 -15.68 1.90
N GLU A 166 -2.35 -16.65 2.81
CA GLU A 166 -3.34 -17.71 2.71
C GLU A 166 -4.79 -17.19 2.84
N ALA A 167 -5.71 -17.71 2.03
CA ALA A 167 -7.16 -17.55 2.21
C ALA A 167 -7.69 -16.13 2.48
N HIS A 168 -6.99 -15.07 2.04
CA HIS A 168 -7.39 -13.68 2.29
C HIS A 168 -8.80 -13.35 1.75
N HIS A 169 -9.21 -13.99 0.65
CA HIS A 169 -10.57 -13.90 0.09
C HIS A 169 -11.68 -14.41 1.02
N ARG A 170 -11.35 -15.16 2.08
CA ARG A 170 -12.29 -15.68 3.08
C ARG A 170 -12.40 -14.82 4.33
N ALA A 171 -11.55 -13.79 4.45
CA ALA A 171 -11.66 -12.86 5.56
C ALA A 171 -13.03 -12.14 5.49
N PRO A 172 -13.66 -11.83 6.64
CA PRO A 172 -14.99 -11.19 6.67
C PRO A 172 -14.96 -9.75 6.12
N SER A 173 -13.77 -9.16 6.05
CA SER A 173 -13.49 -7.85 5.48
C SER A 173 -12.06 -7.83 4.95
N ILE A 174 -11.66 -6.71 4.35
CA ILE A 174 -10.34 -6.49 3.76
C ILE A 174 -9.22 -6.68 4.80
N PHE A 175 -9.38 -6.13 6.01
CA PHE A 175 -8.36 -6.15 7.05
C PHE A 175 -8.79 -6.99 8.27
N GLY A 176 -9.89 -7.73 8.15
CA GLY A 176 -10.48 -8.51 9.24
C GLY A 176 -9.68 -9.74 9.66
N MET A 177 -10.28 -10.56 10.52
CA MET A 177 -9.68 -11.79 11.03
C MET A 177 -9.24 -12.72 9.88
N GLY A 178 -8.00 -13.21 9.94
CA GLY A 178 -7.42 -14.03 8.89
C GLY A 178 -6.89 -13.27 7.66
N SER A 179 -6.99 -11.93 7.64
CA SER A 179 -6.30 -11.10 6.63
C SER A 179 -4.78 -11.10 6.84
N PRO A 180 -3.98 -10.74 5.81
CA PRO A 180 -2.54 -10.57 5.94
C PRO A 180 -2.14 -9.60 7.06
N TRP A 181 -2.94 -8.56 7.32
CA TRP A 181 -2.69 -7.60 8.40
C TRP A 181 -2.87 -8.22 9.78
N GLN A 182 -3.98 -8.94 9.99
CA GLN A 182 -4.22 -9.58 11.28
C GLN A 182 -3.16 -10.64 11.58
N ARG A 183 -2.75 -11.44 10.59
CA ARG A 183 -1.66 -12.41 10.77
C ARG A 183 -0.31 -11.74 11.04
N LEU A 184 0.00 -10.67 10.32
CA LEU A 184 1.22 -9.88 10.55
C LEU A 184 1.30 -9.31 11.97
N ILE A 185 0.19 -8.80 12.52
CA ILE A 185 0.13 -8.29 13.91
C ILE A 185 0.48 -9.39 14.92
N GLY A 186 0.14 -10.65 14.61
CA GLY A 186 0.46 -11.82 15.44
C GLY A 186 1.86 -12.40 15.22
N CYS A 187 2.64 -11.90 14.27
CA CYS A 187 4.00 -12.38 14.03
C CYS A 187 4.99 -11.74 15.02
N GLU A 188 5.86 -12.57 15.59
CA GLU A 188 7.02 -12.08 16.33
C GLU A 188 7.94 -11.26 15.41
N GLN A 189 8.54 -10.20 15.95
CA GLN A 189 9.48 -9.34 15.21
C GLN A 189 8.91 -8.75 13.90
N ALA A 190 7.58 -8.65 13.81
CA ALA A 190 6.93 -7.96 12.71
C ALA A 190 7.12 -6.44 12.83
N LYS A 191 7.47 -5.79 11.73
CA LYS A 191 7.66 -4.33 11.65
C LYS A 191 6.95 -3.78 10.41
N VAL A 192 6.40 -2.58 10.55
CA VAL A 192 5.94 -1.78 9.41
C VAL A 192 7.08 -0.85 9.01
N LEU A 193 7.50 -0.91 7.75
CA LEU A 193 8.60 -0.13 7.19
C LEU A 193 8.05 0.86 6.15
N GLY A 194 8.23 2.16 6.43
CA GLY A 194 8.07 3.22 5.45
C GLY A 194 9.40 3.54 4.79
N LEU A 195 9.61 3.04 3.57
CA LEU A 195 10.85 3.21 2.82
C LEU A 195 10.74 4.41 1.86
N GLY A 196 11.20 5.58 2.29
CA GLY A 196 11.12 6.81 1.52
C GLY A 196 9.73 7.42 1.41
N ILE A 197 8.87 7.17 2.41
CA ILE A 197 7.50 7.67 2.49
C ILE A 197 7.23 8.33 3.86
N SER A 198 6.26 9.24 3.89
CA SER A 198 5.70 9.75 5.15
C SER A 198 4.82 8.68 5.83
N MET A 199 4.21 9.02 6.96
CA MET A 199 3.27 8.12 7.65
C MET A 199 1.91 8.01 6.96
N GLY A 200 1.62 8.79 5.91
CA GLY A 200 0.31 8.82 5.26
C GLY A 200 -0.09 7.56 4.47
N PRO A 201 0.70 7.09 3.49
CA PRO A 201 0.27 6.08 2.52
C PRO A 201 0.31 4.64 3.06
N VAL A 202 0.34 4.46 4.38
CA VAL A 202 0.51 3.16 5.02
C VAL A 202 -0.84 2.53 5.25
N THR A 203 -1.09 1.37 4.65
CA THR A 203 -2.40 0.70 4.76
C THR A 203 -2.64 0.02 6.11
N PHE A 204 -1.60 -0.08 6.96
CA PHE A 204 -1.65 -0.75 8.26
C PHE A 204 -2.68 -0.15 9.23
N TYR A 205 -2.99 1.16 9.13
CA TYR A 205 -4.00 1.79 9.98
C TYR A 205 -5.38 1.13 9.86
N HIS A 206 -5.72 0.66 8.66
CA HIS A 206 -7.05 0.11 8.38
C HIS A 206 -7.32 -1.22 9.08
N ALA A 207 -6.27 -1.91 9.54
CA ALA A 207 -6.42 -3.06 10.42
C ALA A 207 -7.13 -2.70 11.73
N LEU A 208 -6.88 -1.51 12.28
CA LEU A 208 -7.56 -1.06 13.49
C LEU A 208 -9.03 -0.74 13.25
N GLU A 209 -9.35 -0.13 12.10
CA GLU A 209 -10.74 0.22 11.73
C GLU A 209 -11.62 -1.02 11.67
N ASP A 210 -11.13 -2.09 11.03
CA ASP A 210 -11.85 -3.37 10.98
C ASP A 210 -11.86 -4.07 12.35
N ALA A 211 -10.77 -4.02 13.11
CA ALA A 211 -10.70 -4.68 14.41
C ALA A 211 -11.62 -4.04 15.46
N MET A 212 -11.82 -2.72 15.42
CA MET A 212 -12.73 -2.01 16.33
C MET A 212 -14.19 -2.06 15.86
N GLY A 213 -14.44 -2.23 14.57
CA GLY A 213 -15.79 -2.27 14.02
C GLY A 213 -16.60 -1.03 14.42
N ASP A 214 -17.80 -1.25 14.97
CA ASP A 214 -18.70 -0.17 15.41
C ASP A 214 -18.15 0.64 16.59
N ALA A 215 -17.15 0.13 17.32
CA ALA A 215 -16.48 0.88 18.37
C ALA A 215 -15.46 1.90 17.82
N PHE A 216 -15.11 1.83 16.54
CA PHE A 216 -14.23 2.83 15.93
C PHE A 216 -14.96 4.18 15.87
N PRO A 217 -14.35 5.31 16.30
CA PRO A 217 -15.07 6.56 16.52
C PRO A 217 -15.45 7.30 15.23
N VAL A 218 -15.22 6.71 14.05
CA VAL A 218 -15.49 7.29 12.74
C VAL A 218 -16.23 6.26 11.89
N PRO A 219 -17.34 6.61 11.21
CA PRO A 219 -18.03 5.70 10.30
C PRO A 219 -17.25 5.59 8.98
N VAL A 220 -16.18 4.79 8.98
CA VAL A 220 -15.19 4.72 7.88
C VAL A 220 -15.76 4.15 6.57
N TRP A 221 -16.76 3.29 6.68
CA TRP A 221 -17.19 2.41 5.61
C TRP A 221 -18.55 2.79 5.05
N GLU A 222 -18.77 2.59 3.75
CA GLU A 222 -20.10 2.68 3.16
C GLU A 222 -21.02 1.57 3.70
N ASN A 223 -22.32 1.82 3.79
CA ASN A 223 -23.29 0.81 4.26
C ASN A 223 -23.40 -0.41 3.33
N ALA A 224 -23.13 -0.23 2.04
CA ALA A 224 -23.30 -1.28 1.04
C ALA A 224 -22.05 -2.14 0.90
N THR A 225 -22.21 -3.45 1.10
CA THR A 225 -21.19 -4.44 0.72
C THR A 225 -21.34 -4.80 -0.76
N LYS A 226 -20.22 -4.88 -1.46
CA LYS A 226 -20.12 -5.30 -2.86
C LYS A 226 -19.47 -6.68 -2.91
N LEU A 227 -19.94 -7.54 -3.80
CA LEU A 227 -19.29 -8.83 -4.06
C LEU A 227 -18.38 -8.66 -5.27
N LEU A 228 -17.09 -8.88 -5.08
CA LEU A 228 -16.10 -8.87 -6.15
C LEU A 228 -15.58 -10.27 -6.41
N ALA A 229 -15.49 -10.61 -7.69
CA ALA A 229 -14.97 -11.88 -8.15
C ALA A 229 -13.44 -11.91 -8.12
N CYS A 230 -12.87 -13.05 -7.73
CA CYS A 230 -11.46 -13.34 -7.93
C CYS A 230 -11.25 -14.81 -8.31
N LEU A 231 -10.11 -15.10 -8.93
CA LEU A 231 -9.63 -16.45 -9.19
C LEU A 231 -8.53 -16.80 -8.20
N ASP A 232 -8.48 -18.04 -7.75
CA ASP A 232 -7.29 -18.57 -7.09
C ASP A 232 -6.22 -19.00 -8.10
N HIS A 233 -5.06 -19.43 -7.60
CA HIS A 233 -3.95 -19.88 -8.44
C HIS A 233 -4.28 -21.12 -9.30
N ALA A 234 -5.30 -21.91 -8.91
CA ALA A 234 -5.82 -23.03 -9.69
C ALA A 234 -6.93 -22.60 -10.69
N GLY A 235 -7.29 -21.32 -10.73
CA GLY A 235 -8.34 -20.78 -11.60
C GLY A 235 -9.76 -20.99 -11.06
N ARG A 236 -9.93 -21.40 -9.79
CA ARG A 236 -11.26 -21.51 -9.18
C ARG A 236 -11.80 -20.14 -8.82
N HIS A 237 -13.09 -19.94 -9.06
CA HIS A 237 -13.78 -18.68 -8.84
C HIS A 237 -14.24 -18.53 -7.38
N TRP A 238 -14.12 -17.31 -6.85
CA TRP A 238 -14.56 -16.91 -5.51
C TRP A 238 -15.23 -15.55 -5.55
N GLU A 239 -16.27 -15.36 -4.74
CA GLU A 239 -16.87 -14.05 -4.47
C GLU A 239 -16.40 -13.55 -3.11
N VAL A 240 -15.92 -12.31 -3.06
CA VAL A 240 -15.32 -11.70 -1.87
C VAL A 240 -16.12 -10.46 -1.49
N PRO A 241 -16.59 -10.36 -0.22
CA PRO A 241 -17.23 -9.16 0.26
C PRO A 241 -16.21 -8.02 0.37
N VAL A 242 -16.51 -6.90 -0.27
CA VAL A 242 -15.72 -5.67 -0.24
C VAL A 242 -16.63 -4.51 0.12
N ARG A 243 -16.25 -3.79 1.17
CA ARG A 243 -16.93 -2.57 1.59
C ARG A 243 -16.02 -1.38 1.30
N PRO A 244 -16.38 -0.50 0.34
CA PRO A 244 -15.59 0.70 0.08
C PRO A 244 -15.59 1.65 1.28
N PHE A 245 -14.56 2.50 1.33
CA PHE A 245 -14.52 3.64 2.25
C PHE A 245 -15.58 4.68 1.89
N ASP A 246 -16.22 5.28 2.88
CA ASP A 246 -17.09 6.44 2.68
C ASP A 246 -16.27 7.60 2.07
N PRO A 247 -16.68 8.18 0.92
CA PRO A 247 -15.90 9.21 0.25
C PRO A 247 -15.74 10.50 1.07
N ALA A 248 -16.77 10.91 1.82
CA ALA A 248 -16.72 12.12 2.63
C ALA A 248 -15.76 11.95 3.82
N VAL A 249 -15.66 10.72 4.34
CA VAL A 249 -14.68 10.38 5.37
C VAL A 249 -13.28 10.23 4.78
N ALA A 250 -13.13 9.57 3.63
CA ALA A 250 -11.85 9.35 2.97
C ALA A 250 -11.11 10.66 2.61
N GLN A 251 -11.84 11.74 2.29
CA GLN A 251 -11.25 13.07 2.06
C GLN A 251 -10.53 13.66 3.29
N ARG A 252 -10.88 13.21 4.49
CA ARG A 252 -10.26 13.65 5.75
C ARG A 252 -9.10 12.75 6.17
N ARG A 253 -8.82 11.67 5.45
CA ARG A 253 -7.85 10.66 5.87
C ARG A 253 -6.39 11.14 5.73
N ILE A 254 -5.48 10.59 6.53
CA ILE A 254 -4.05 10.92 6.57
C ILE A 254 -3.31 10.82 5.22
N ASP A 255 -3.79 9.97 4.30
CA ASP A 255 -3.25 9.80 2.95
C ASP A 255 -3.69 10.91 1.97
N HIS A 256 -4.70 11.72 2.33
CA HIS A 256 -5.11 12.85 1.52
C HIS A 256 -3.99 13.92 1.48
N PRO A 257 -3.63 14.50 0.30
CA PRO A 257 -2.51 15.43 0.18
C PRO A 257 -2.61 16.64 1.12
N GLY A 258 -3.81 17.14 1.39
CA GLY A 258 -4.04 18.27 2.32
C GLY A 258 -3.84 17.97 3.81
N ARG A 259 -3.66 16.71 4.20
CA ARG A 259 -3.55 16.29 5.62
C ARG A 259 -2.11 16.19 6.12
N GLY A 260 -1.32 17.22 5.87
CA GLY A 260 0.05 17.33 6.40
C GLY A 260 0.08 17.32 7.93
N ASP A 261 -0.90 18.00 8.53
CA ASP A 261 -1.14 18.05 9.97
C ASP A 261 -1.22 16.67 10.62
N LEU A 262 -1.97 15.72 10.04
CA LEU A 262 -2.05 14.36 10.56
C LEU A 262 -0.72 13.63 10.40
N ARG A 263 -0.06 13.76 9.24
CA ARG A 263 1.22 13.09 9.01
C ARG A 263 2.28 13.55 10.00
N ASP A 264 2.33 14.84 10.27
CA ASP A 264 3.27 15.44 11.21
C ASP A 264 2.91 15.09 12.66
N TYR A 265 1.62 15.09 13.00
CA TYR A 265 1.14 14.68 14.32
C TYR A 265 1.51 13.22 14.62
N PHE A 266 1.12 12.30 13.73
CA PHE A 266 1.42 10.87 13.92
C PHE A 266 2.93 10.63 13.94
N ALA A 267 3.70 11.28 13.05
CA ALA A 267 5.16 11.21 13.08
C ALA A 267 5.73 11.55 14.46
N ARG A 268 5.35 12.71 15.02
CA ARG A 268 5.80 13.15 16.34
C ARG A 268 5.27 12.29 17.48
N GLU A 269 4.04 11.78 17.37
CA GLU A 269 3.43 10.95 18.41
C GLU A 269 4.17 9.62 18.55
N PHE A 270 4.52 8.99 17.42
CA PHE A 270 5.26 7.73 17.46
C PHE A 270 6.74 7.93 17.81
N ASP A 271 7.33 9.09 17.51
CA ASP A 271 8.66 9.47 18.00
C ASP A 271 8.65 9.67 19.52
N ALA A 272 7.69 10.44 20.05
CA ALA A 272 7.57 10.72 21.48
C ALA A 272 7.24 9.46 22.30
N ALA A 273 6.54 8.50 21.71
CA ALA A 273 6.30 7.19 22.30
C ALA A 273 7.53 6.25 22.25
N GLY A 274 8.62 6.65 21.59
CA GLY A 274 9.81 5.80 21.40
C GLY A 274 9.57 4.59 20.49
N LEU A 275 8.49 4.59 19.72
CA LEU A 275 8.07 3.46 18.89
C LEU A 275 8.64 3.51 17.46
N ARG A 276 8.89 4.73 16.96
CA ARG A 276 9.37 4.94 15.59
C ARG A 276 10.88 5.13 15.55
N VAL A 277 11.56 4.19 14.89
CA VAL A 277 12.97 4.34 14.53
C VAL A 277 13.02 5.07 13.19
N ASN A 278 13.73 6.20 13.15
CA ASN A 278 13.91 7.01 11.95
C ASN A 278 15.35 6.88 11.44
N GLY A 279 15.52 6.98 10.13
CA GLY A 279 16.84 6.88 9.52
C GLY A 279 16.81 7.16 8.02
N GLN A 280 17.98 7.22 7.42
CA GLN A 280 18.13 7.42 5.99
C GLN A 280 18.50 6.12 5.28
N VAL A 281 17.73 5.79 4.24
CA VAL A 281 17.98 4.66 3.33
C VAL A 281 18.03 5.21 1.90
N GLY A 282 19.17 5.05 1.24
CA GLY A 282 19.46 5.82 0.02
C GLY A 282 19.41 7.32 0.31
N ASP A 283 18.72 8.07 -0.53
CA ASP A 283 18.53 9.53 -0.35
C ASP A 283 17.26 9.88 0.46
N ALA A 284 16.52 8.87 0.96
CA ALA A 284 15.21 9.10 1.55
C ALA A 284 15.18 8.91 3.07
N ALA A 285 14.49 9.83 3.75
CA ALA A 285 14.00 9.61 5.11
C ALA A 285 13.06 8.40 5.11
N SER A 286 13.33 7.47 6.02
CA SER A 286 12.62 6.20 6.18
C SER A 286 12.42 5.93 7.66
N TRP A 287 11.47 5.04 7.96
CA TRP A 287 11.12 4.76 9.35
C TRP A 287 10.60 3.33 9.52
N ALA A 288 10.76 2.77 10.71
CA ALA A 288 10.24 1.47 11.09
C ALA A 288 9.53 1.54 12.45
N ILE A 289 8.43 0.80 12.59
CA ILE A 289 7.68 0.65 13.86
C ILE A 289 7.34 -0.83 14.05
N PRO A 290 7.56 -1.43 15.24
CA PRO A 290 7.07 -2.78 15.53
C PRO A 290 5.55 -2.89 15.35
N ALA A 291 5.08 -3.89 14.60
CA ALA A 291 3.68 -3.96 14.14
C ALA A 291 2.67 -4.05 15.29
N GLN A 292 2.94 -4.90 16.29
CA GLN A 292 2.07 -5.03 17.46
C GLN A 292 1.99 -3.72 18.26
N ALA A 293 3.14 -3.10 18.57
CA ALA A 293 3.19 -1.84 19.29
C ALA A 293 2.54 -0.70 18.49
N PHE A 294 2.68 -0.70 17.17
CA PHE A 294 1.99 0.24 16.29
C PHE A 294 0.46 0.09 16.46
N PHE A 295 -0.05 -1.14 16.33
CA PHE A 295 -1.47 -1.43 16.45
C PHE A 295 -2.04 -1.06 17.83
N GLU A 296 -1.35 -1.44 18.91
CA GLU A 296 -1.78 -1.14 20.28
C GLU A 296 -1.81 0.36 20.57
N HIS A 297 -0.80 1.10 20.10
CA HIS A 297 -0.75 2.55 20.27
C HIS A 297 -1.83 3.26 19.45
N LEU A 298 -2.08 2.82 18.21
CA LEU A 298 -3.21 3.32 17.42
C LEU A 298 -4.55 3.08 18.12
N ARG A 299 -4.74 1.90 18.72
CA ARG A 299 -5.96 1.57 19.49
C ARG A 299 -6.16 2.53 20.66
N ARG A 300 -5.08 2.83 21.40
CA ARG A 300 -5.11 3.82 22.48
C ARG A 300 -5.50 5.21 21.96
N LEU A 301 -4.85 5.68 20.89
CA LEU A 301 -5.19 6.97 20.27
C LEU A 301 -6.67 7.02 19.83
N ALA A 302 -7.17 5.96 19.22
CA ALA A 302 -8.57 5.89 18.80
C ALA A 302 -9.54 5.97 19.99
N SER A 303 -9.20 5.34 21.13
CA SER A 303 -10.00 5.47 22.38
C SER A 303 -9.99 6.88 22.97
N GLU A 304 -8.99 7.69 22.62
CA GLU A 304 -8.85 9.12 22.95
C GLU A 304 -9.41 10.01 21.83
N HIS A 305 -10.20 9.45 20.90
CA HIS A 305 -10.78 10.12 19.73
C HIS A 305 -9.78 10.73 18.75
N VAL A 306 -8.53 10.26 18.75
CA VAL A 306 -7.50 10.65 17.79
C VAL A 306 -7.27 9.49 16.81
N THR A 307 -7.73 9.67 15.58
CA THR A 307 -7.60 8.70 14.48
C THR A 307 -6.91 9.33 13.27
N ILE A 308 -6.65 8.54 12.23
CA ILE A 308 -6.17 9.03 10.94
C ILE A 308 -7.18 9.91 10.18
N TYR A 309 -8.33 10.21 10.79
CA TYR A 309 -9.37 11.12 10.29
C TYR A 309 -9.61 12.32 11.20
N ALA A 310 -8.85 12.44 12.29
CA ALA A 310 -9.04 13.49 13.29
C ALA A 310 -8.98 14.89 12.66
N SER A 311 -9.79 15.81 13.17
CA SER A 311 -9.74 17.23 12.80
C SER A 311 -8.59 17.95 13.48
N ALA A 312 -8.21 19.13 12.99
CA ALA A 312 -7.19 19.97 13.63
C ALA A 312 -7.54 20.28 15.10
N ALA A 313 -8.83 20.46 15.43
CA ALA A 313 -9.29 20.69 16.79
C ALA A 313 -9.05 19.46 17.70
N GLN A 314 -9.30 18.25 17.20
CA GLN A 314 -9.03 17.01 17.94
C GLN A 314 -7.52 16.82 18.18
N LEU A 315 -6.68 17.13 17.18
CA LEU A 315 -5.22 17.08 17.35
C LEU A 315 -4.73 18.10 18.38
N ALA A 316 -5.29 19.32 18.37
CA ALA A 316 -4.94 20.37 19.33
C ALA A 316 -5.38 20.04 20.76
N ALA A 317 -6.51 19.35 20.93
CA ALA A 317 -7.03 18.92 22.22
C ALA A 317 -6.16 17.83 22.89
N ARG A 318 -5.33 17.11 22.10
CA ARG A 318 -4.38 16.11 22.59
C ARG A 318 -2.95 16.46 22.16
N PRO A 319 -2.31 17.46 22.79
CA PRO A 319 -0.94 17.82 22.46
C PRO A 319 0.04 16.69 22.80
N ILE A 320 1.02 16.49 21.92
CA ILE A 320 2.12 15.57 22.14
C ILE A 320 3.09 16.24 23.12
N GLY A 321 3.46 15.55 24.20
CA GLY A 321 4.44 16.04 25.16
C GLY A 321 5.73 16.47 24.46
N ARG A 322 6.39 17.53 24.96
CA ARG A 322 7.71 17.91 24.46
C ARG A 322 8.71 16.83 24.90
N THR A 323 9.23 16.08 23.94
CA THR A 323 10.46 15.28 24.09
C THR A 323 11.66 16.18 24.29
#